data_AF-A0A1C5VQ18-F1
#
_entry.id   AF-A0A1C5VQ18-F1
#
_cell.length_a   1.000
_cell.length_b   1.000
_cell.length_c   1.000
_cell.angle_alpha   90.00
_cell.angle_beta   90.00
_cell.angle_gamma   90.00
#
_symmetry.space_group_name_H-M   'P 1'
#
loop_
_entity.id
_entity.type
_entity.pdbx_description
1 polymer ?
#
loop_
_entity_poly.entity_id
_entity_poly.type
_entity_poly.pdbx_seq_one_letter_code
_entity_poly.pdbx_strand_id
1 'polypeptide(L)'
;MKLHSLKHTCIIPVLCAALLIPSYTVHADWEYNAEENTLRYKTKDGTYLTSVFRKIKGYTYYFNADGTVHTGWLDLKGDRYFFSESGAMLTSQWIGDKYLMKNGKMARSRWVDNHNVYVNKNGSRVAVGKKYKAKFIKTAQGTKYRNVDGTYSAKTWQSIKGYWYYFYSTGYMATNAQLGEYYVDKSGHMVKNKIVKIGKYYYRYGADGRFVKRSKIRSKLIPKKKHSKRHLSD
;
A
#
# COMPACT_ATOMS: atom_id res chain seq x y z
N MET A 1 24.87 -29.86 87.40
CA MET A 1 26.31 -30.09 87.18
C MET A 1 26.84 -29.07 86.20
N LYS A 2 27.82 -28.26 86.61
CA LYS A 2 28.63 -27.38 85.76
C LYS A 2 29.65 -28.21 84.94
N LEU A 3 30.07 -27.66 83.79
CA LEU A 3 31.38 -27.68 83.10
C LEU A 3 31.20 -27.90 81.59
N HIS A 4 31.89 -27.25 80.65
CA HIS A 4 32.76 -26.06 80.58
C HIS A 4 32.92 -25.72 79.08
N SER A 5 33.19 -24.44 78.79
CA SER A 5 33.57 -23.83 77.50
C SER A 5 34.56 -24.60 76.60
N LEU A 6 34.40 -24.53 75.27
CA LEU A 6 35.51 -24.20 74.34
C LEU A 6 35.01 -23.58 73.03
N LYS A 7 35.59 -22.41 72.70
CA LYS A 7 35.36 -21.61 71.50
C LYS A 7 36.16 -22.21 70.34
N HIS A 8 35.52 -22.46 69.20
CA HIS A 8 36.20 -22.47 67.90
C HIS A 8 35.38 -21.70 66.88
N THR A 9 35.79 -20.46 66.68
CA THR A 9 35.49 -19.65 65.50
C THR A 9 36.01 -20.40 64.28
N CYS A 10 35.11 -20.98 63.48
CA CYS A 10 35.44 -21.47 62.15
C CYS A 10 34.88 -20.49 61.12
N ILE A 11 35.78 -19.66 60.61
CA ILE A 11 35.56 -18.84 59.42
C ILE A 11 35.49 -19.82 58.25
N ILE A 12 34.32 -19.96 57.61
CA ILE A 12 34.16 -20.67 56.34
C ILE A 12 33.76 -19.63 55.28
N PRO A 13 34.37 -19.66 54.08
CA PRO A 13 34.47 -18.50 53.20
C PRO A 13 33.15 -18.17 52.53
N VAL A 14 33.01 -16.89 52.17
CA VAL A 14 32.03 -16.39 51.20
C VAL A 14 32.17 -17.21 49.91
N LEU A 15 31.34 -18.24 49.75
CA LEU A 15 31.15 -18.91 48.48
C LEU A 15 30.22 -18.01 47.66
N CYS A 16 30.83 -17.22 46.79
CA CYS A 16 30.15 -16.42 45.79
C CYS A 16 29.34 -17.36 44.88
N ALA A 17 28.08 -17.60 45.22
CA ALA A 17 27.11 -18.17 44.30
C ALA A 17 26.83 -17.09 43.25
N ALA A 18 27.66 -17.05 42.21
CA ALA A 18 27.30 -16.40 40.96
C ALA A 18 26.06 -17.14 40.43
N LEU A 19 24.88 -16.64 40.78
CA LEU A 19 23.63 -17.00 40.15
C LEU A 19 23.79 -16.65 38.67
N LEU A 20 24.15 -17.65 37.85
CA LEU A 20 24.02 -17.60 36.42
C LEU A 20 22.52 -17.43 36.14
N ILE A 21 22.05 -16.18 36.10
CA ILE A 21 20.73 -15.88 35.59
C ILE A 21 20.80 -16.26 34.11
N PRO A 22 20.08 -17.29 33.63
CA PRO A 22 19.98 -17.51 32.20
C PRO A 22 19.40 -16.22 31.60
N SER A 23 20.21 -15.51 30.83
CA SER A 23 19.74 -14.35 30.08
C SER A 23 18.81 -14.87 29.00
N TYR A 24 17.52 -14.97 29.31
CA TYR A 24 16.51 -15.29 28.30
C TYR A 24 16.47 -14.13 27.32
N THR A 25 17.14 -14.31 26.18
CA THR A 25 17.02 -13.37 25.07
C THR A 25 15.63 -13.56 24.49
N VAL A 26 14.75 -12.59 24.66
CA VAL A 26 13.42 -12.64 24.03
C VAL A 26 13.61 -12.45 22.53
N HIS A 27 13.41 -13.51 21.77
CA HIS A 27 13.36 -13.43 20.31
C HIS A 27 11.96 -13.02 19.87
N ALA A 28 11.89 -12.20 18.81
CA ALA A 28 10.60 -11.83 18.25
C ALA A 28 10.03 -13.03 17.49
N ASP A 29 8.91 -13.56 17.96
CA ASP A 29 8.33 -14.78 17.43
C ASP A 29 6.81 -14.81 17.53
N TRP A 30 6.23 -15.75 16.81
CA TRP A 30 4.81 -16.06 16.83
C TRP A 30 4.44 -16.79 18.11
N GLU A 31 3.32 -16.40 18.71
CA GLU A 31 2.75 -17.03 19.90
C GLU A 31 1.32 -17.45 19.60
N TYR A 32 1.05 -18.74 19.64
CA TYR A 32 -0.26 -19.33 19.37
C TYR A 32 -0.91 -19.79 20.66
N ASN A 33 -2.15 -19.35 20.90
CA ASN A 33 -3.01 -19.86 21.96
C ASN A 33 -4.01 -20.85 21.34
N ALA A 34 -3.90 -22.13 21.71
CA ALA A 34 -4.75 -23.20 21.19
C ALA A 34 -6.18 -23.17 21.74
N GLU A 35 -6.38 -22.69 22.98
CA GLU A 35 -7.70 -22.65 23.62
C GLU A 35 -8.58 -21.58 22.98
N GLU A 36 -7.99 -20.43 22.67
CA GLU A 36 -8.69 -19.30 22.05
C GLU A 36 -8.57 -19.30 20.52
N ASN A 37 -7.73 -20.19 19.96
CA ASN A 37 -7.34 -20.22 18.56
C ASN A 37 -6.83 -18.84 18.06
N THR A 38 -6.02 -18.17 18.87
CA THR A 38 -5.47 -16.85 18.56
C THR A 38 -3.98 -16.91 18.27
N LEU A 39 -3.52 -16.03 17.39
CA LEU A 39 -2.12 -15.89 17.03
C LEU A 39 -1.69 -14.46 17.34
N ARG A 40 -0.57 -14.29 18.05
CA ARG A 40 0.04 -12.99 18.38
C ARG A 40 1.50 -12.98 17.93
N TYR A 41 2.11 -11.81 17.88
CA TYR A 41 3.54 -11.67 17.58
C TYR A 41 4.24 -10.91 18.69
N LYS A 42 5.08 -11.62 19.43
CA LYS A 42 5.89 -11.07 20.51
C LYS A 42 7.12 -10.40 19.90
N THR A 43 7.42 -9.18 20.33
CA THR A 43 8.57 -8.42 19.87
C THR A 43 9.80 -8.68 20.75
N LYS A 44 10.97 -8.19 20.34
CA LYS A 44 12.24 -8.44 21.05
C LYS A 44 12.28 -7.83 22.45
N ASP A 45 11.50 -6.78 22.69
CA ASP A 45 11.29 -6.11 23.97
C ASP A 45 10.24 -6.83 24.85
N GLY A 46 9.70 -7.96 24.39
CA GLY A 46 8.73 -8.75 25.13
C GLY A 46 7.29 -8.24 25.08
N THR A 47 7.02 -7.16 24.34
CA THR A 47 5.67 -6.65 24.08
C THR A 47 5.02 -7.33 22.88
N TYR A 48 3.79 -6.95 22.52
CA TYR A 48 3.07 -7.47 21.36
C TYR A 48 2.74 -6.36 20.38
N LEU A 49 2.73 -6.70 19.09
CA LEU A 49 2.21 -5.80 18.06
C LEU A 49 0.70 -5.62 18.23
N THR A 50 0.21 -4.38 18.24
CA THR A 50 -1.21 -4.04 18.35
C THR A 50 -1.59 -2.93 17.37
N SER A 51 -2.81 -2.99 16.82
CA SER A 51 -3.38 -1.99 15.91
C SER A 51 -2.47 -1.58 14.73
N VAL A 52 -1.74 -2.54 14.15
CA VAL A 52 -0.65 -2.24 13.20
C VAL A 52 -0.56 -3.24 12.04
N PHE A 53 -0.29 -2.72 10.84
CA PHE A 53 0.15 -3.54 9.72
C PHE A 53 1.63 -3.91 9.87
N ARG A 54 1.97 -5.18 9.75
CA ARG A 54 3.37 -5.63 9.77
C ARG A 54 3.63 -6.64 8.68
N LYS A 55 4.77 -6.48 8.00
CA LYS A 55 5.30 -7.48 7.09
C LYS A 55 6.26 -8.41 7.83
N ILE A 56 5.96 -9.71 7.87
CA ILE A 56 6.76 -10.76 8.52
C ILE A 56 6.99 -11.87 7.49
N LYS A 57 8.25 -12.25 7.27
CA LYS A 57 8.66 -13.30 6.32
C LYS A 57 7.98 -13.20 4.93
N GLY A 58 7.79 -11.98 4.43
CA GLY A 58 7.19 -11.74 3.11
C GLY A 58 5.68 -11.48 3.09
N TYR A 59 4.96 -11.86 4.13
CA TYR A 59 3.50 -11.71 4.25
C TYR A 59 3.14 -10.50 5.09
N THR A 60 2.04 -9.83 4.76
CA THR A 60 1.54 -8.68 5.52
C THR A 60 0.38 -9.12 6.40
N TYR A 61 0.43 -8.78 7.68
CA TYR A 61 -0.56 -9.07 8.70
C TYR A 61 -1.09 -7.76 9.27
N TYR A 62 -2.29 -7.80 9.84
CA TYR A 62 -2.79 -6.74 10.71
C TYR A 62 -3.01 -7.31 12.10
N PHE A 63 -2.49 -6.62 13.11
CA PHE A 63 -2.70 -6.97 14.51
C PHE A 63 -3.83 -6.10 15.07
N ASN A 64 -4.81 -6.73 15.70
CA ASN A 64 -5.92 -6.09 16.40
C ASN A 64 -5.45 -5.33 17.65
N ALA A 65 -6.36 -4.63 18.32
CA ALA A 65 -6.03 -3.86 19.51
C ALA A 65 -5.56 -4.74 20.69
N ASP A 66 -6.08 -5.97 20.80
CA ASP A 66 -5.66 -7.00 21.76
C ASP A 66 -4.34 -7.70 21.36
N GLY A 67 -3.81 -7.40 20.18
CA GLY A 67 -2.58 -7.96 19.64
C GLY A 67 -2.75 -9.31 18.94
N THR A 68 -3.99 -9.77 18.74
CA THR A 68 -4.28 -10.95 17.90
C THR A 68 -4.15 -10.60 16.41
N VAL A 69 -3.81 -11.58 15.59
CA VAL A 69 -3.79 -11.44 14.13
C VAL A 69 -5.22 -11.40 13.61
N HIS A 70 -5.50 -10.43 12.75
CA HIS A 70 -6.79 -10.29 12.09
C HIS A 70 -6.93 -11.26 10.91
N THR A 71 -8.10 -11.87 10.78
CA THR A 71 -8.50 -12.72 9.65
C THR A 71 -9.81 -12.18 9.06
N GLY A 72 -10.07 -12.47 7.78
CA GLY A 72 -11.28 -12.01 7.10
C GLY A 72 -11.27 -10.53 6.72
N TRP A 73 -12.46 -9.92 6.66
CA TRP A 73 -12.66 -8.55 6.20
C TRP A 73 -12.33 -7.52 7.28
N LEU A 74 -11.40 -6.60 6.95
CA LEU A 74 -11.00 -5.50 7.82
C LEU A 74 -11.34 -4.15 7.20
N ASP A 75 -12.14 -3.34 7.90
CA ASP A 75 -12.44 -1.96 7.53
C ASP A 75 -11.57 -0.99 8.37
N LEU A 76 -10.72 -0.20 7.70
CA LEU A 76 -9.80 0.74 8.36
C LEU A 76 -9.69 2.05 7.58
N LYS A 77 -10.00 3.17 8.26
CA LYS A 77 -9.85 4.53 7.73
C LYS A 77 -10.49 4.72 6.33
N GLY A 78 -11.63 4.07 6.11
CA GLY A 78 -12.38 4.13 4.84
C GLY A 78 -11.89 3.18 3.74
N ASP A 79 -10.79 2.47 3.97
CA ASP A 79 -10.33 1.38 3.11
C ASP A 79 -10.77 0.03 3.69
N ARG A 80 -10.87 -0.97 2.81
CA ARG A 80 -11.23 -2.34 3.19
C ARG A 80 -10.18 -3.32 2.69
N TYR A 81 -9.81 -4.28 3.51
CA TYR A 81 -8.78 -5.29 3.26
C TYR A 81 -9.35 -6.67 3.54
N PHE A 82 -8.70 -7.71 3.03
CA PHE A 82 -9.05 -9.09 3.35
C PHE A 82 -7.81 -9.89 3.73
N PHE A 83 -7.90 -10.64 4.81
CA PHE A 83 -6.86 -11.51 5.33
C PHE A 83 -7.33 -12.96 5.26
N SER A 84 -6.45 -13.87 4.83
CA SER A 84 -6.73 -15.31 4.83
C SER A 84 -6.95 -15.83 6.26
N GLU A 85 -7.32 -17.09 6.38
CA GLU A 85 -7.40 -17.80 7.67
C GLU A 85 -6.05 -17.84 8.40
N SER A 86 -4.94 -17.86 7.65
CA SER A 86 -3.58 -17.72 8.21
C SER A 86 -3.21 -16.28 8.60
N GLY A 87 -4.10 -15.32 8.41
CA GLY A 87 -3.88 -13.90 8.71
C GLY A 87 -3.05 -13.14 7.68
N ALA A 88 -2.69 -13.77 6.55
CA ALA A 88 -1.95 -13.10 5.49
C ALA A 88 -2.90 -12.25 4.62
N MET A 89 -2.54 -10.99 4.39
CA MET A 89 -3.31 -10.07 3.55
C MET A 89 -3.33 -10.55 2.09
N LEU A 90 -4.54 -10.74 1.56
CA LEU A 90 -4.75 -11.12 0.16
C LEU A 90 -4.72 -9.88 -0.74
N THR A 91 -4.15 -10.03 -1.94
CA THR A 91 -4.00 -8.94 -2.91
C THR A 91 -4.21 -9.45 -4.33
N SER A 92 -4.57 -8.55 -5.25
CA SER A 92 -4.70 -8.82 -6.69
C SER A 92 -5.66 -9.96 -7.06
N GLN A 93 -6.68 -10.23 -6.25
CA GLN A 93 -7.61 -11.35 -6.44
C GLN A 93 -9.04 -10.99 -6.05
N TRP A 94 -9.99 -11.81 -6.49
CA TRP A 94 -11.39 -11.73 -6.10
C TRP A 94 -11.65 -12.43 -4.77
N ILE A 95 -12.52 -11.86 -3.94
CA ILE A 95 -13.12 -12.45 -2.75
C ILE A 95 -14.63 -12.25 -2.88
N GLY A 96 -15.33 -13.32 -3.26
CA GLY A 96 -16.74 -13.25 -3.67
C GLY A 96 -16.94 -12.31 -4.86
N ASP A 97 -17.69 -11.23 -4.65
CA ASP A 97 -17.97 -10.21 -5.65
C ASP A 97 -17.05 -8.97 -5.53
N LYS A 98 -16.03 -9.00 -4.65
CA LYS A 98 -15.12 -7.88 -4.38
C LYS A 98 -13.72 -8.17 -4.89
N TYR A 99 -13.04 -7.16 -5.43
CA TYR A 99 -11.66 -7.31 -5.91
C TYR A 99 -10.68 -6.58 -4.98
N LEU A 100 -9.60 -7.25 -4.59
CA LEU A 100 -8.51 -6.69 -3.79
C LEU A 100 -7.40 -6.25 -4.75
N MET A 101 -6.99 -4.98 -4.68
CA MET A 101 -5.92 -4.45 -5.53
C MET A 101 -4.54 -4.93 -5.07
N LYS A 102 -3.48 -4.63 -5.84
CA LYS A 102 -2.09 -4.99 -5.52
C LYS A 102 -1.60 -4.47 -4.17
N ASN A 103 -2.18 -3.37 -3.68
CA ASN A 103 -1.88 -2.80 -2.37
C ASN A 103 -2.79 -3.32 -1.24
N GLY A 104 -3.58 -4.37 -1.49
CA GLY A 104 -4.51 -4.97 -0.53
C GLY A 104 -5.83 -4.24 -0.34
N LYS A 105 -5.98 -3.01 -0.85
CA LYS A 105 -7.23 -2.26 -0.74
C LYS A 105 -8.29 -2.83 -1.67
N MET A 106 -9.51 -2.97 -1.18
CA MET A 106 -10.67 -3.33 -1.99
C MET A 106 -10.96 -2.24 -3.04
N ALA A 107 -11.16 -2.66 -4.28
CA ALA A 107 -11.49 -1.77 -5.37
C ALA A 107 -12.92 -1.22 -5.24
N ARG A 108 -13.11 0.07 -5.59
CA ARG A 108 -14.42 0.73 -5.70
C ARG A 108 -14.42 1.67 -6.90
N SER A 109 -15.53 1.72 -7.63
CA SER A 109 -15.77 2.62 -8.78
C SER A 109 -14.64 2.62 -9.81
N ARG A 110 -14.16 1.44 -10.22
CA ARG A 110 -13.05 1.33 -11.16
C ARG A 110 -13.05 0.02 -11.93
N TRP A 111 -12.32 0.02 -13.04
CA TRP A 111 -11.97 -1.20 -13.74
C TRP A 111 -10.88 -1.96 -12.98
N VAL A 112 -11.03 -3.27 -12.91
CA VAL A 112 -10.09 -4.23 -12.30
C VAL A 112 -9.85 -5.38 -13.28
N ASP A 113 -9.00 -6.32 -12.90
CA ASP A 113 -8.77 -7.55 -13.66
C ASP A 113 -8.42 -7.28 -15.13
N ASN A 114 -7.34 -6.54 -15.33
CA ASN A 114 -6.86 -6.08 -16.64
C ASN A 114 -7.91 -5.31 -17.49
N HIS A 115 -8.79 -4.55 -16.84
CA HIS A 115 -9.88 -3.80 -17.48
C HIS A 115 -11.01 -4.65 -18.04
N ASN A 116 -11.16 -5.89 -17.58
CA ASN A 116 -12.26 -6.76 -17.99
C ASN A 116 -13.52 -6.58 -17.15
N VAL A 117 -13.37 -6.17 -15.88
CA VAL A 117 -14.51 -6.06 -14.94
C VAL A 117 -14.54 -4.69 -14.30
N TYR A 118 -15.69 -4.04 -14.30
CA TYR A 118 -15.93 -2.82 -13.53
C TYR A 118 -16.56 -3.18 -12.18
N VAL A 119 -16.00 -2.62 -11.10
CA VAL A 119 -16.62 -2.68 -9.77
C VAL A 119 -17.32 -1.37 -9.47
N ASN A 120 -18.55 -1.44 -8.95
CA ASN A 120 -19.36 -0.26 -8.65
C ASN A 120 -18.89 0.48 -7.37
N LYS A 121 -19.66 1.47 -6.92
CA LYS A 121 -19.35 2.27 -5.71
C LYS A 121 -19.20 1.45 -4.42
N ASN A 122 -19.86 0.28 -4.36
CA ASN A 122 -19.80 -0.63 -3.22
C ASN A 122 -18.66 -1.66 -3.39
N GLY A 123 -17.93 -1.62 -4.50
CA GLY A 123 -16.87 -2.57 -4.84
C GLY A 123 -17.37 -3.90 -5.39
N SER A 124 -18.68 -4.06 -5.60
CA SER A 124 -19.25 -5.26 -6.21
C SER A 124 -18.94 -5.31 -7.70
N ARG A 125 -18.52 -6.48 -8.20
CA ARG A 125 -18.41 -6.76 -9.63
C ARG A 125 -19.75 -6.51 -10.29
N VAL A 126 -19.72 -5.76 -11.38
CA VAL A 126 -20.87 -5.60 -12.25
C VAL A 126 -20.68 -6.59 -13.37
N ALA A 127 -21.60 -7.55 -13.48
CA ALA A 127 -21.67 -8.40 -14.67
C ALA A 127 -21.78 -7.49 -15.89
N VAL A 128 -20.95 -7.73 -16.92
CA VAL A 128 -20.95 -6.96 -18.17
C VAL A 128 -22.22 -7.31 -18.96
N GLY A 129 -23.37 -6.83 -18.47
CA GLY A 129 -24.65 -6.94 -19.14
C GLY A 129 -24.71 -5.95 -20.30
N LYS A 130 -25.07 -6.43 -21.49
CA LYS A 130 -25.12 -5.70 -22.77
C LYS A 130 -25.93 -4.38 -22.77
N LYS A 131 -26.54 -3.96 -21.65
CA LYS A 131 -27.39 -2.77 -21.54
C LYS A 131 -26.63 -1.46 -21.73
N TYR A 132 -25.43 -1.32 -21.16
CA TYR A 132 -24.63 -0.10 -21.33
C TYR A 132 -23.23 -0.40 -21.85
N LYS A 133 -22.91 0.19 -23.00
CA LYS A 133 -21.55 0.24 -23.52
C LYS A 133 -20.78 1.36 -22.82
N ALA A 134 -19.64 1.01 -22.22
CA ALA A 134 -18.75 2.01 -21.65
C ALA A 134 -18.19 2.91 -22.75
N LYS A 135 -18.35 4.22 -22.59
CA LYS A 135 -17.97 5.18 -23.62
C LYS A 135 -17.80 6.59 -23.06
N PHE A 136 -17.00 7.38 -23.76
CA PHE A 136 -16.98 8.82 -23.55
C PHE A 136 -18.29 9.45 -24.05
N ILE A 137 -18.90 10.28 -23.21
CA ILE A 137 -20.10 11.05 -23.48
C ILE A 137 -19.69 12.52 -23.54
N LYS A 138 -19.75 13.12 -24.73
CA LYS A 138 -19.50 14.56 -24.91
C LYS A 138 -20.79 15.34 -24.64
N THR A 139 -20.67 16.44 -23.91
CA THR A 139 -21.74 17.38 -23.57
C THR A 139 -21.23 18.81 -23.78
N ALA A 140 -22.10 19.82 -23.69
CA ALA A 140 -21.69 21.22 -23.79
C ALA A 140 -20.69 21.63 -22.70
N GLN A 141 -20.80 21.06 -21.50
CA GLN A 141 -19.95 21.38 -20.34
C GLN A 141 -18.61 20.61 -20.35
N GLY A 142 -18.49 19.56 -21.17
CA GLY A 142 -17.30 18.73 -21.21
C GLY A 142 -17.60 17.26 -21.49
N THR A 143 -16.61 16.41 -21.27
CA THR A 143 -16.73 14.96 -21.53
C THR A 143 -16.84 14.20 -20.22
N LYS A 144 -17.81 13.29 -20.10
CA LYS A 144 -17.87 12.29 -19.02
C LYS A 144 -17.53 10.91 -19.56
N TYR A 145 -17.17 9.97 -18.69
CA TYR A 145 -17.05 8.56 -19.09
C TYR A 145 -18.11 7.73 -18.40
N ARG A 146 -19.00 7.14 -19.20
CA ARG A 146 -20.03 6.22 -18.71
C ARG A 146 -19.44 4.83 -18.63
N ASN A 147 -19.57 4.19 -17.48
CA ASN A 147 -19.16 2.81 -17.24
C ASN A 147 -20.24 1.82 -17.72
N VAL A 148 -19.92 0.54 -17.73
CA VAL A 148 -20.83 -0.54 -18.19
C VAL A 148 -22.06 -0.73 -17.29
N ASP A 149 -22.03 -0.20 -16.07
CA ASP A 149 -23.17 -0.19 -15.14
C ASP A 149 -24.06 1.05 -15.31
N GLY A 150 -23.76 1.91 -16.29
CA GLY A 150 -24.47 3.17 -16.52
C GLY A 150 -24.02 4.32 -15.62
N THR A 151 -23.16 4.08 -14.63
CA THR A 151 -22.59 5.13 -13.77
C THR A 151 -21.55 5.96 -14.52
N TYR A 152 -21.16 7.10 -13.94
CA TYR A 152 -20.09 7.94 -14.47
C TYR A 152 -18.89 7.95 -13.54
N SER A 153 -17.70 7.90 -14.13
CA SER A 153 -16.46 8.05 -13.38
C SER A 153 -16.34 9.46 -12.81
N ALA A 154 -16.03 9.56 -11.52
CA ALA A 154 -15.96 10.83 -10.80
C ALA A 154 -14.96 10.75 -9.66
N LYS A 155 -14.28 11.87 -9.40
CA LYS A 155 -13.24 12.05 -8.36
C LYS A 155 -12.16 10.96 -8.39
N THR A 156 -11.75 10.53 -9.59
CA THR A 156 -10.82 9.40 -9.73
C THR A 156 -10.00 9.48 -11.00
N TRP A 157 -8.81 8.90 -10.94
CA TRP A 157 -8.09 8.45 -12.13
C TRP A 157 -8.73 7.18 -12.68
N GLN A 158 -8.83 7.06 -14.00
CA GLN A 158 -9.30 5.86 -14.69
C GLN A 158 -8.44 5.62 -15.92
N SER A 159 -7.91 4.41 -16.03
CA SER A 159 -7.23 3.94 -17.24
C SER A 159 -8.27 3.41 -18.22
N ILE A 160 -8.25 3.94 -19.45
CA ILE A 160 -9.15 3.57 -20.53
C ILE A 160 -8.29 3.39 -21.78
N LYS A 161 -8.28 2.18 -22.35
CA LYS A 161 -7.49 1.84 -23.56
C LYS A 161 -6.01 2.26 -23.47
N GLY A 162 -5.38 2.03 -22.32
CA GLY A 162 -3.95 2.30 -22.10
C GLY A 162 -3.59 3.75 -21.74
N TYR A 163 -4.57 4.66 -21.70
CA TYR A 163 -4.37 6.04 -21.26
C TYR A 163 -5.06 6.29 -19.93
N TRP A 164 -4.39 7.02 -19.04
CA TRP A 164 -4.97 7.48 -17.79
C TRP A 164 -5.68 8.81 -17.99
N TYR A 165 -6.92 8.90 -17.52
CA TYR A 165 -7.74 10.11 -17.50
C TYR A 165 -8.10 10.41 -16.05
N TYR A 166 -8.29 11.68 -15.72
CA TYR A 166 -8.84 12.07 -14.43
C TYR A 166 -10.24 12.65 -14.61
N PHE A 167 -11.17 12.24 -13.75
CA PHE A 167 -12.52 12.80 -13.70
C PHE A 167 -12.69 13.54 -12.39
N TYR A 168 -13.13 14.79 -12.46
CA TYR A 168 -13.47 15.61 -11.30
C TYR A 168 -14.67 15.03 -10.54
N SER A 169 -14.96 15.55 -9.35
CA SER A 169 -16.14 15.13 -8.56
C SER A 169 -17.46 15.27 -9.30
N THR A 170 -17.55 16.21 -10.23
CA THR A 170 -18.70 16.42 -11.13
C THR A 170 -18.83 15.35 -12.24
N GLY A 171 -17.83 14.48 -12.37
CA GLY A 171 -17.72 13.44 -13.39
C GLY A 171 -17.18 13.91 -14.74
N TYR A 172 -16.83 15.19 -14.87
CA TYR A 172 -16.21 15.71 -16.08
C TYR A 172 -14.71 15.39 -16.12
N MET A 173 -14.25 14.97 -17.29
CA MET A 173 -12.87 14.66 -17.59
C MET A 173 -12.02 15.92 -17.60
N ALA A 174 -10.88 15.87 -16.93
CA ALA A 174 -9.88 16.91 -16.98
C ALA A 174 -9.16 16.91 -18.34
N THR A 175 -8.90 18.08 -18.89
CA THR A 175 -8.08 18.30 -20.09
C THR A 175 -7.17 19.50 -19.87
N ASN A 176 -5.94 19.45 -20.39
CA ASN A 176 -4.91 20.49 -20.22
C ASN A 176 -4.75 20.98 -18.77
N ALA A 177 -4.77 20.06 -17.81
CA ALA A 177 -4.88 20.38 -16.40
C ALA A 177 -3.75 19.78 -15.57
N GLN A 178 -3.24 20.57 -14.62
CA GLN A 178 -2.34 20.10 -13.55
C GLN A 178 -3.17 19.50 -12.42
N LEU A 179 -2.86 18.27 -12.03
CA LEU A 179 -3.59 17.46 -11.05
C LEU A 179 -2.61 16.94 -9.99
N GLY A 180 -2.21 17.82 -9.08
CA GLY A 180 -1.13 17.54 -8.13
C GLY A 180 0.19 17.31 -8.86
N GLU A 181 0.80 16.15 -8.67
CA GLU A 181 2.05 15.76 -9.34
C GLU A 181 1.86 15.33 -10.81
N TYR A 182 0.63 15.25 -11.31
CA TYR A 182 0.35 14.75 -12.65
C TYR A 182 -0.19 15.85 -13.55
N TYR A 183 -0.11 15.64 -14.86
CA TYR A 183 -0.70 16.52 -15.85
C TYR A 183 -1.41 15.71 -16.94
N VAL A 184 -2.58 16.17 -17.36
CA VAL A 184 -3.33 15.62 -18.50
C VAL A 184 -3.29 16.57 -19.68
N ASP A 185 -3.10 16.04 -20.89
CA ASP A 185 -3.05 16.84 -22.11
C ASP A 185 -4.45 17.23 -22.63
N LYS A 186 -4.51 17.84 -23.83
CA LYS A 186 -5.75 18.30 -24.46
C LYS A 186 -6.76 17.19 -24.72
N SER A 187 -6.29 15.96 -24.86
CA SER A 187 -7.12 14.77 -25.05
C SER A 187 -7.52 14.13 -23.72
N GLY A 188 -7.00 14.65 -22.59
CA GLY A 188 -7.21 14.11 -21.25
C GLY A 188 -6.23 13.00 -20.87
N HIS A 189 -5.25 12.69 -21.72
CA HIS A 189 -4.27 11.64 -21.43
C HIS A 189 -3.25 12.15 -20.42
N MET A 190 -3.00 11.37 -19.37
CA MET A 190 -1.93 11.61 -18.43
C MET A 190 -0.59 11.55 -19.16
N VAL A 191 0.19 12.62 -19.02
CA VAL A 191 1.47 12.78 -19.66
C VAL A 191 2.55 11.93 -18.96
N LYS A 192 3.36 11.22 -19.74
CA LYS A 192 4.53 10.44 -19.28
C LYS A 192 5.75 10.77 -20.14
N ASN A 193 6.94 10.76 -19.55
CA ASN A 193 8.24 10.95 -20.21
C ASN A 193 8.30 12.18 -21.15
N LYS A 194 7.69 13.30 -20.74
CA LYS A 194 7.48 14.46 -21.61
C LYS A 194 7.71 15.76 -20.86
N ILE A 195 8.16 16.77 -21.59
CA ILE A 195 8.24 18.16 -21.12
C ILE A 195 7.04 18.92 -21.69
N VAL A 196 6.26 19.56 -20.82
CA VAL A 196 5.07 20.34 -21.19
C VAL A 196 5.29 21.80 -20.81
N LYS A 197 4.94 22.73 -21.72
CA LYS A 197 4.93 24.17 -21.43
C LYS A 197 3.56 24.55 -20.86
N ILE A 198 3.56 25.14 -19.67
CA ILE A 198 2.35 25.60 -18.97
C ILE A 198 2.63 27.03 -18.49
N GLY A 199 1.96 28.00 -19.12
CA GLY A 199 2.27 29.42 -18.92
C GLY A 199 3.75 29.73 -19.22
N LYS A 200 4.42 30.40 -18.28
CA LYS A 200 5.83 30.82 -18.40
C LYS A 200 6.86 29.73 -18.06
N TYR A 201 6.42 28.52 -17.71
CA TYR A 201 7.29 27.44 -17.25
C TYR A 201 7.17 26.20 -18.13
N TYR A 202 8.24 25.43 -18.14
CA TYR A 202 8.28 24.05 -18.63
C TYR A 202 8.28 23.11 -17.44
N TYR A 203 7.56 21.99 -17.55
CA TYR A 203 7.40 20.95 -16.54
C TYR A 203 7.83 19.62 -17.14
N ARG A 204 8.74 18.89 -16.48
CA ARG A 204 9.16 17.55 -16.88
C ARG A 204 8.36 16.52 -16.09
N TYR A 205 7.78 15.57 -16.81
CA TYR A 205 7.10 14.40 -16.25
C TYR A 205 7.90 13.12 -16.49
N GLY A 206 7.99 12.29 -15.47
CA GLY A 206 8.71 11.01 -15.47
C GLY A 206 7.98 9.89 -16.18
N ALA A 207 8.55 8.68 -16.13
CA ALA A 207 7.98 7.49 -16.79
C ALA A 207 6.67 7.02 -16.15
N ASP A 208 6.50 7.25 -14.86
CA ASP A 208 5.28 7.05 -14.09
C ASP A 208 4.28 8.21 -14.21
N GLY A 209 4.64 9.25 -14.96
CA GLY A 209 3.84 10.46 -15.15
C GLY A 209 3.92 11.47 -14.03
N ARG A 210 4.73 11.24 -13.00
CA ARG A 210 4.89 12.19 -11.89
C ARG A 210 5.76 13.36 -12.30
N PHE A 211 5.47 14.52 -11.74
CA PHE A 211 6.22 15.74 -11.88
C PHE A 211 7.64 15.54 -11.34
N VAL A 212 8.64 15.85 -12.16
CA VAL A 212 10.06 15.72 -11.79
C VAL A 212 10.63 17.09 -11.43
N LYS A 213 10.50 18.07 -12.34
CA LYS A 213 11.08 19.41 -12.18
C LYS A 213 10.44 20.41 -13.12
N ARG A 214 10.43 21.69 -12.72
CA ARG A 214 10.04 22.82 -13.59
C ARG A 214 11.20 23.80 -13.82
N SER A 215 11.15 24.52 -14.94
CA SER A 215 12.15 25.54 -15.32
C SER A 215 11.53 26.55 -16.29
N LYS A 216 11.96 27.82 -16.24
CA LYS A 216 11.63 28.80 -17.30
C LYS A 216 12.33 28.46 -18.63
N ILE A 217 13.45 27.74 -18.57
CA ILE A 217 14.28 27.36 -19.71
C ILE A 217 14.14 25.85 -19.95
N ARG A 218 13.67 25.45 -21.14
CA ARG A 218 13.39 24.06 -21.50
C ARG A 218 14.64 23.16 -21.45
N SER A 219 15.79 23.64 -21.92
CA SER A 219 17.03 22.85 -22.00
C SER A 219 17.50 22.36 -20.62
N LYS A 220 17.20 23.09 -19.54
CA LYS A 220 17.50 22.69 -18.15
C LYS A 220 16.73 21.45 -17.67
N LEU A 221 15.76 20.96 -18.44
CA LEU A 221 14.92 19.80 -18.11
C LEU A 221 15.27 18.57 -18.96
N ILE A 222 16.20 18.69 -19.91
CA ILE A 222 16.66 17.58 -20.74
C ILE A 222 17.74 16.82 -19.95
N PRO A 223 17.68 15.48 -19.86
CA PRO A 223 18.71 14.71 -19.18
C PRO A 223 20.02 14.84 -19.95
N LYS A 224 21.12 15.14 -19.26
CA LYS A 224 22.45 15.09 -19.89
C LYS A 224 22.72 13.63 -20.27
N LYS A 225 23.03 13.34 -21.54
CA LYS A 225 23.52 12.01 -21.94
C LYS A 225 24.80 11.74 -21.16
N LYS A 226 24.85 10.66 -20.37
CA LYS A 226 26.13 10.14 -19.87
C LYS A 226 26.93 9.68 -21.09
N HIS A 227 28.00 10.38 -21.44
CA HIS A 227 28.98 9.83 -22.37
C HIS A 227 29.64 8.64 -21.68
N SER A 228 29.28 7.42 -22.12
CA SER A 228 30.05 6.22 -21.84
C SER A 228 31.40 6.39 -22.56
N LYS A 229 32.46 6.60 -21.79
CA LYS A 229 33.83 6.47 -22.32
C LYS A 229 34.00 5.00 -22.69
N ARG A 230 33.94 4.68 -23.99
CA ARG A 230 34.50 3.41 -24.48
C ARG A 230 36.01 3.51 -24.28
N HIS A 231 36.53 2.77 -23.31
CA HIS A 231 37.94 2.40 -23.32
C HIS A 231 38.09 1.43 -24.50
N LEU A 232 38.70 1.90 -25.58
CA LEU A 232 39.44 1.04 -26.48
C LEU A 232 40.78 0.82 -25.79
N SER A 233 41.06 -0.42 -25.44
CA SER A 233 42.42 -0.92 -25.21
C SER A 233 42.77 -1.75 -26.43
N ASP A 234 43.87 -1.36 -27.06
CA ASP A 234 44.55 -2.04 -28.16
C ASP A 234 44.95 -3.48 -27.79
#